data_AF-A0A9E2ACV1-F1
#
_entry.id   AF-A0A9E2ACV1-F1
#
_cell.length_a   1.000
_cell.length_b   1.000
_cell.length_c   1.000
_cell.angle_alpha   90.00
_cell.angle_beta   90.00
_cell.angle_gamma   90.00
#
_symmetry.space_group_name_H-M   'P 1'
#
loop_
_entity.id
_entity.type
_entity.pdbx_description
1 polymer ?
#
loop_
_entity_poly.entity_id
_entity_poly.type
_entity_poly.pdbx_seq_one_letter_code
_entity_poly.pdbx_strand_id
1 'polypeptide(L)'
;MLRVAKVSLALVFIACSTVQADDWHVDGVERVVAIADVHGAFEAMVDTLQQAGVIDEQLAWSGAATHLVIVGDILDRGPRSRDAMDLLMRLEGEAMAAGGAVHVVIGNHESMNLIGDLRYVSKSEYAAFAADETEAERQAWFEAFAERYSGSSSLESLATRFEQQFPAGFFALRRAFRPDGKYGKWLLSKPVIVVANGTAFVHGGLSPIIERLGLEGVNGRLKSELATYVEALQTLTDAEVLLPTDSHYDTQALLNAYMPALDESPEVLNAIATATRLFDSELFDTEGPLWYRGSVSCGELIEEHRLDGALAAIGANRVVVGHTPTPTRSVLERFDGRLIEIDTGMLNFYYRGSGNALVLEGDVVSVFNQSIDEPTVPLSHPRSVGSRPEMMSAEQLQRLLEEGELVSKQQDVLDRTIVKVSDGRNTVSAIFKKRRARNFYPDVAAYRLDRLLELDMVPV
;
A
#
# COMPACT_ATOMS: atom_id res chain seq x y z
N MET A 1 -44.40 -39.43 -41.87
CA MET A 1 -43.05 -39.14 -41.34
C MET A 1 -42.98 -37.65 -41.03
N LEU A 2 -43.12 -37.25 -39.77
CA LEU A 2 -42.78 -35.91 -39.30
C LEU A 2 -42.02 -36.09 -37.98
N ARG A 3 -40.72 -35.77 -37.96
CA ARG A 3 -39.86 -35.83 -36.78
C ARG A 3 -40.02 -34.51 -36.00
N VAL A 4 -40.50 -34.61 -34.76
CA VAL A 4 -40.47 -33.50 -33.80
C VAL A 4 -39.06 -33.43 -33.21
N ALA A 5 -38.35 -32.34 -33.47
CA ALA A 5 -37.04 -32.08 -32.87
C ALA A 5 -37.24 -31.62 -31.42
N LYS A 6 -36.69 -32.37 -30.46
CA LYS A 6 -36.56 -31.93 -29.06
C LYS A 6 -35.44 -30.89 -29.00
N VAL A 7 -35.77 -29.65 -28.70
CA VAL A 7 -34.80 -28.63 -28.30
C VAL A 7 -34.49 -28.87 -26.83
N SER A 8 -33.29 -29.36 -26.54
CA SER A 8 -32.78 -29.46 -25.17
C SER A 8 -32.23 -28.09 -24.76
N LEU A 9 -32.92 -27.45 -23.82
CA LEU A 9 -32.44 -26.24 -23.16
C LEU A 9 -31.35 -26.65 -22.17
N ALA A 10 -30.08 -26.44 -22.53
CA ALA A 10 -28.97 -26.61 -21.59
C ALA A 10 -28.92 -25.39 -20.67
N LEU A 11 -29.39 -25.55 -19.42
CA LEU A 11 -29.07 -24.61 -18.36
C LEU A 11 -27.58 -24.74 -18.04
N VAL A 12 -26.81 -23.72 -18.39
CA VAL A 12 -25.45 -23.53 -17.86
C VAL A 12 -25.60 -23.01 -16.44
N PHE A 13 -25.41 -23.89 -15.46
CA PHE A 13 -25.18 -23.47 -14.09
C PHE A 13 -23.76 -22.91 -14.01
N ILE A 14 -23.64 -21.59 -13.93
CA ILE A 14 -22.40 -20.96 -13.44
C ILE A 14 -22.36 -21.30 -11.95
N ALA A 15 -21.48 -22.23 -11.57
CA ALA A 15 -21.21 -22.51 -10.16
C ALA A 15 -20.59 -21.24 -9.56
N CYS A 16 -21.37 -20.50 -8.78
CA CYS A 16 -20.85 -19.46 -7.92
C CYS A 16 -20.12 -20.18 -6.78
N SER A 17 -18.81 -20.40 -6.94
CA SER A 17 -17.96 -20.87 -5.85
C SER A 17 -18.06 -19.85 -4.72
N THR A 18 -18.58 -20.29 -3.58
CA THR A 18 -18.57 -19.50 -2.34
C THR A 18 -17.11 -19.36 -1.92
N VAL A 19 -16.56 -18.13 -2.02
CA VAL A 19 -15.25 -17.80 -1.45
C VAL A 19 -15.35 -17.96 0.06
N GLN A 20 -14.48 -18.77 0.66
CA GLN A 20 -14.45 -19.02 2.11
C GLN A 20 -13.14 -18.50 2.71
N ALA A 21 -13.11 -18.25 4.03
CA ALA A 21 -11.89 -17.79 4.71
C ALA A 21 -10.70 -18.74 4.45
N ASP A 22 -10.98 -20.05 4.40
CA ASP A 22 -10.01 -21.12 4.18
C ASP A 22 -9.25 -20.98 2.84
N ASP A 23 -9.82 -20.30 1.84
CA ASP A 23 -9.15 -20.07 0.55
C ASP A 23 -7.88 -19.20 0.67
N TRP A 24 -7.76 -18.48 1.80
CA TRP A 24 -6.69 -17.52 2.09
C TRP A 24 -5.83 -17.92 3.30
N HIS A 25 -6.12 -19.08 3.88
CA HIS A 25 -5.30 -19.73 4.89
C HIS A 25 -4.45 -20.84 4.25
N VAL A 26 -3.16 -20.83 4.55
CA VAL A 26 -2.22 -21.82 4.05
C VAL A 26 -1.40 -22.36 5.21
N ASP A 27 -1.71 -23.57 5.64
CA ASP A 27 -1.04 -24.22 6.75
C ASP A 27 -0.05 -25.29 6.29
N GLY A 28 0.88 -25.65 7.17
CA GLY A 28 1.87 -26.70 6.92
C GLY A 28 2.98 -26.29 5.95
N VAL A 29 3.18 -24.99 5.74
CA VAL A 29 4.25 -24.49 4.87
C VAL A 29 5.57 -24.56 5.62
N GLU A 30 6.54 -25.34 5.12
CA GLU A 30 7.84 -25.48 5.80
C GLU A 30 8.65 -24.18 5.78
N ARG A 31 8.57 -23.44 4.66
CA ARG A 31 9.37 -22.24 4.41
C ARG A 31 8.56 -21.16 3.70
N VAL A 32 8.49 -19.98 4.32
CA VAL A 32 7.89 -18.78 3.74
C VAL A 32 8.97 -17.72 3.56
N VAL A 33 9.03 -17.11 2.38
CA VAL A 33 9.91 -15.96 2.09
C VAL A 33 9.03 -14.77 1.75
N ALA A 34 9.26 -13.60 2.33
CA ALA A 34 8.48 -12.40 2.07
C ALA A 34 9.37 -11.19 1.73
N ILE A 35 8.97 -10.45 0.70
CA ILE A 35 9.53 -9.15 0.31
C ILE A 35 8.38 -8.16 0.08
N ALA A 36 8.65 -6.85 0.09
CA ALA A 36 7.65 -5.80 -0.10
C ALA A 36 8.20 -4.62 -0.90
N ASP A 37 7.28 -3.78 -1.38
CA ASP A 37 7.55 -2.41 -1.85
C ASP A 37 8.68 -2.33 -2.89
N VAL A 38 8.59 -3.20 -3.91
CA VAL A 38 9.57 -3.27 -4.99
C VAL A 38 9.65 -1.93 -5.73
N HIS A 39 8.53 -1.25 -5.98
CA HIS A 39 8.47 0.04 -6.67
C HIS A 39 9.35 0.10 -7.93
N GLY A 40 9.26 -0.91 -8.78
CA GLY A 40 10.08 -1.02 -9.98
C GLY A 40 11.59 -1.16 -9.77
N ALA A 41 12.06 -1.52 -8.57
CA ALA A 41 13.46 -1.85 -8.25
C ALA A 41 13.82 -3.28 -8.67
N PHE A 42 13.61 -3.62 -9.94
CA PHE A 42 13.71 -5.00 -10.45
C PHE A 42 15.03 -5.71 -10.11
N GLU A 43 16.18 -5.05 -10.29
CA GLU A 43 17.48 -5.67 -10.00
C GLU A 43 17.64 -5.98 -8.51
N ALA A 44 17.24 -5.06 -7.63
CA ALA A 44 17.27 -5.27 -6.19
C ALA A 44 16.32 -6.39 -5.75
N MET A 45 15.16 -6.52 -6.41
CA MET A 45 14.23 -7.63 -6.19
C MET A 45 14.87 -8.96 -6.59
N VAL A 46 15.51 -9.02 -7.76
CA VAL A 46 16.23 -10.20 -8.24
C VAL A 46 17.33 -10.61 -7.27
N ASP A 47 18.21 -9.68 -6.90
CA ASP A 47 19.31 -9.93 -5.94
C ASP A 47 18.76 -10.45 -4.60
N THR A 48 17.68 -9.85 -4.10
CA THR A 48 17.02 -10.28 -2.85
C THR A 48 16.47 -11.70 -2.96
N LEU A 49 15.78 -12.02 -4.06
CA LEU A 49 15.21 -13.36 -4.28
C LEU A 49 16.29 -14.42 -4.48
N GLN A 50 17.40 -14.07 -5.13
CA GLN A 50 18.56 -14.97 -5.28
C GLN A 50 19.24 -15.23 -3.93
N GLN A 51 19.48 -14.18 -3.12
CA GLN A 51 20.05 -14.34 -1.78
C GLN A 51 19.16 -15.18 -0.86
N ALA A 52 17.84 -15.08 -1.02
CA ALA A 52 16.89 -15.93 -0.30
C ALA A 52 16.68 -17.32 -0.92
N GLY A 53 17.41 -17.67 -2.00
CA GLY A 53 17.31 -18.97 -2.67
C GLY A 53 15.95 -19.26 -3.31
N VAL A 54 15.22 -18.22 -3.71
CA VAL A 54 13.89 -18.33 -4.34
C VAL A 54 14.01 -18.51 -5.86
N ILE A 55 14.98 -17.81 -6.46
CA ILE A 55 15.30 -17.92 -7.90
C ILE A 55 16.79 -18.18 -8.11
N ASP A 56 17.13 -18.78 -9.25
CA ASP A 56 18.52 -18.99 -9.67
C ASP A 56 19.08 -17.83 -10.50
N GLU A 57 20.32 -17.99 -10.99
CA GLU A 57 21.01 -17.04 -11.87
C GLU A 57 20.31 -16.83 -13.23
N GLN A 58 19.42 -17.76 -13.63
CA GLN A 58 18.61 -17.67 -14.85
C GLN A 58 17.21 -17.11 -14.57
N LEU A 59 16.96 -16.62 -13.35
CA LEU A 59 15.69 -16.11 -12.87
C LEU A 59 14.58 -17.18 -12.88
N ALA A 60 14.93 -18.47 -12.85
CA ALA A 60 13.97 -19.56 -12.74
C ALA A 60 13.74 -19.91 -11.26
N TRP A 61 12.56 -20.43 -10.94
CA TRP A 61 12.24 -20.88 -9.60
C TRP A 61 13.23 -21.94 -9.09
N SER A 62 13.85 -21.67 -7.94
CA SER A 62 14.78 -22.57 -7.26
C SER A 62 14.37 -22.88 -5.81
N GLY A 63 13.31 -22.22 -5.31
CA GLY A 63 12.84 -22.32 -3.93
C GLY A 63 12.18 -23.65 -3.52
N ALA A 64 12.17 -24.69 -4.36
CA ALA A 64 11.49 -25.97 -4.09
C ALA A 64 10.03 -25.75 -3.63
N ALA A 65 9.65 -26.25 -2.45
CA ALA A 65 8.32 -26.10 -1.86
C ALA A 65 8.11 -24.78 -1.09
N THR A 66 9.02 -23.80 -1.22
CA THR A 66 8.90 -22.49 -0.57
C THR A 66 7.63 -21.76 -1.02
N HIS A 67 7.00 -21.03 -0.10
CA HIS A 67 5.99 -20.03 -0.44
C HIS A 67 6.62 -18.64 -0.45
N LEU A 68 6.70 -17.99 -1.61
CA LEU A 68 7.08 -16.60 -1.73
C LEU A 68 5.85 -15.71 -1.51
N VAL A 69 5.98 -14.65 -0.73
CA VAL A 69 4.94 -13.62 -0.53
C VAL A 69 5.47 -12.25 -0.95
N ILE A 70 4.75 -11.58 -1.85
CA ILE A 70 4.99 -10.18 -2.22
C ILE A 70 3.96 -9.32 -1.50
N VAL A 71 4.42 -8.51 -0.55
CA VAL A 71 3.58 -7.69 0.33
C VAL A 71 3.25 -6.33 -0.30
N GLY A 72 2.69 -6.38 -1.52
CA GLY A 72 2.22 -5.22 -2.29
C GLY A 72 3.32 -4.30 -2.84
N ASP A 73 2.86 -3.26 -3.54
CA ASP A 73 3.66 -2.15 -4.05
C ASP A 73 4.80 -2.56 -4.98
N ILE A 74 4.43 -3.33 -6.01
CA ILE A 74 5.31 -3.69 -7.13
C ILE A 74 5.53 -2.49 -8.05
N LEU A 75 4.48 -1.68 -8.21
CA LEU A 75 4.36 -0.60 -9.19
C LEU A 75 4.89 0.75 -8.70
N ASP A 76 4.94 1.71 -9.62
CA ASP A 76 5.22 3.12 -9.40
C ASP A 76 6.65 3.47 -8.97
N ARG A 77 6.99 4.75 -9.13
CA ARG A 77 8.28 5.39 -8.80
C ARG A 77 9.46 4.91 -9.64
N GLY A 78 9.74 3.62 -9.65
CA GLY A 78 10.85 3.02 -10.39
C GLY A 78 10.51 2.70 -11.85
N PRO A 79 11.52 2.38 -12.67
CA PRO A 79 11.34 2.19 -14.11
C PRO A 79 10.94 0.76 -14.52
N ARG A 80 11.20 -0.26 -13.69
CA ARG A 80 11.15 -1.68 -14.09
C ARG A 80 9.98 -2.45 -13.44
N SER A 81 8.88 -1.78 -13.13
CA SER A 81 7.68 -2.43 -12.56
C SER A 81 7.08 -3.49 -13.49
N ARG A 82 7.14 -3.22 -14.81
CA ARG A 82 6.72 -4.17 -15.85
C ARG A 82 7.49 -5.49 -15.78
N ASP A 83 8.82 -5.41 -15.67
CA ASP A 83 9.68 -6.59 -15.56
C ASP A 83 9.42 -7.37 -14.27
N ALA A 84 9.19 -6.66 -13.16
CA ALA A 84 8.87 -7.29 -11.88
C ALA A 84 7.56 -8.07 -11.96
N MET A 85 6.50 -7.48 -12.50
CA MET A 85 5.23 -8.19 -12.72
C MET A 85 5.39 -9.39 -13.66
N ASP A 86 6.10 -9.22 -14.78
CA ASP A 86 6.32 -10.30 -15.75
C ASP A 86 7.07 -11.48 -15.15
N LEU A 87 8.07 -11.22 -14.30
CA LEU A 87 8.77 -12.25 -13.56
C LEU A 87 7.85 -12.94 -12.56
N LEU A 88 7.12 -12.19 -11.72
CA LEU A 88 6.23 -12.76 -10.70
C LEU A 88 5.10 -13.61 -11.31
N MET A 89 4.48 -13.14 -12.39
CA MET A 89 3.47 -13.90 -13.14
C MET A 89 4.01 -15.24 -13.66
N ARG A 90 5.28 -15.28 -14.09
CA ARG A 90 5.93 -16.53 -14.51
C ARG A 90 6.25 -17.43 -13.32
N LEU A 91 6.81 -16.86 -12.24
CA LEU A 91 7.17 -17.60 -11.03
C LEU A 91 5.96 -18.23 -10.35
N GLU A 92 4.76 -17.65 -10.44
CA GLU A 92 3.52 -18.28 -9.95
C GLU A 92 3.32 -19.69 -10.51
N GLY A 93 3.56 -19.88 -11.81
CA GLY A 93 3.45 -21.19 -12.46
C GLY A 93 4.61 -22.12 -12.12
N GLU A 94 5.84 -21.59 -12.09
CA GLU A 94 7.04 -22.38 -11.80
C GLU A 94 7.06 -22.88 -10.35
N ALA A 95 6.67 -22.04 -9.39
CA ALA A 95 6.56 -22.41 -7.97
C ALA A 95 5.53 -23.51 -7.75
N MET A 96 4.33 -23.36 -8.32
CA MET A 96 3.28 -24.36 -8.23
C MET A 96 3.72 -25.72 -8.79
N ALA A 97 4.47 -25.71 -9.91
CA ALA A 97 5.01 -26.94 -10.50
C ALA A 97 6.06 -27.63 -9.61
N ALA A 98 6.77 -26.87 -8.77
CA ALA A 98 7.76 -27.37 -7.80
C ALA A 98 7.16 -27.74 -6.43
N GLY A 99 5.84 -27.57 -6.24
CA GLY A 99 5.15 -27.80 -4.97
C GLY A 99 5.23 -26.63 -3.99
N GLY A 100 5.70 -25.46 -4.44
CA GLY A 100 5.66 -24.20 -3.71
C GLY A 100 4.55 -23.28 -4.22
N ALA A 101 4.61 -22.00 -3.87
CA ALA A 101 3.64 -21.01 -4.33
C ALA A 101 4.23 -19.58 -4.35
N VAL A 102 3.65 -18.71 -5.17
CA VAL A 102 3.86 -17.26 -5.09
C VAL A 102 2.53 -16.61 -4.74
N HIS A 103 2.51 -15.88 -3.63
CA HIS A 103 1.37 -15.13 -3.13
C HIS A 103 1.65 -13.64 -3.32
N VAL A 104 0.91 -12.97 -4.18
CA VAL A 104 0.97 -11.51 -4.29
C VAL A 104 -0.26 -10.94 -3.61
N VAL A 105 -0.08 -10.07 -2.62
CA VAL A 105 -1.18 -9.26 -2.08
C VAL A 105 -1.20 -7.89 -2.77
N ILE A 106 -2.39 -7.32 -2.96
CA ILE A 106 -2.56 -5.99 -3.54
C ILE A 106 -2.01 -4.95 -2.55
N GLY A 107 -1.15 -4.06 -3.03
CA GLY A 107 -0.75 -2.83 -2.32
C GLY A 107 -1.57 -1.62 -2.75
N ASN A 108 -1.32 -0.46 -2.13
CA ASN A 108 -2.05 0.73 -2.50
C ASN A 108 -1.70 1.17 -3.93
N HIS A 109 -0.45 1.00 -4.37
CA HIS A 109 -0.03 1.38 -5.73
C HIS A 109 -0.66 0.49 -6.82
N GLU A 110 -0.88 -0.80 -6.56
CA GLU A 110 -1.67 -1.65 -7.46
C GLU A 110 -3.12 -1.16 -7.57
N SER A 111 -3.75 -0.86 -6.43
CA SER A 111 -5.14 -0.36 -6.43
C SER A 111 -5.27 0.99 -7.14
N MET A 112 -4.30 1.88 -6.95
CA MET A 112 -4.22 3.19 -7.60
C MET A 112 -4.10 3.07 -9.12
N ASN A 113 -3.20 2.23 -9.61
CA ASN A 113 -3.03 2.00 -11.05
C ASN A 113 -4.29 1.41 -11.70
N LEU A 114 -4.93 0.45 -11.03
CA LEU A 114 -6.18 -0.16 -11.49
C LEU A 114 -7.32 0.87 -11.65
N ILE A 115 -7.45 1.81 -10.71
CA ILE A 115 -8.51 2.85 -10.77
C ILE A 115 -8.11 4.11 -11.55
N GLY A 116 -6.89 4.15 -12.10
CA GLY A 116 -6.37 5.28 -12.87
C GLY A 116 -5.85 6.46 -12.06
N ASP A 117 -5.58 6.27 -10.77
CA ASP A 117 -4.79 7.24 -10.00
C ASP A 117 -3.29 7.03 -10.27
N LEU A 118 -2.76 7.77 -11.26
CA LEU A 118 -1.39 7.57 -11.76
C LEU A 118 -0.39 8.60 -11.23
N ARG A 119 -0.66 9.23 -10.08
CA ARG A 119 0.18 10.33 -9.53
C ARG A 119 1.64 9.93 -9.25
N TYR A 120 1.91 8.65 -9.03
CA TYR A 120 3.25 8.15 -8.69
C TYR A 120 3.93 7.38 -9.82
N VAL A 121 3.26 7.20 -10.96
CA VAL A 121 3.86 6.58 -12.15
C VAL A 121 4.95 7.50 -12.70
N SER A 122 6.16 6.98 -12.81
CA SER A 122 7.30 7.77 -13.30
C SER A 122 7.29 7.89 -14.83
N LYS A 123 7.93 8.93 -15.38
CA LYS A 123 8.14 9.04 -16.84
C LYS A 123 8.86 7.83 -17.42
N SER A 124 9.81 7.25 -16.68
CA SER A 124 10.53 6.06 -17.09
C SER A 124 9.68 4.80 -17.07
N GLU A 125 8.68 4.73 -16.19
CA GLU A 125 7.73 3.63 -16.16
C GLU A 125 6.75 3.70 -17.33
N TYR A 126 6.23 4.90 -17.66
CA TYR A 126 5.47 5.09 -18.91
C TYR A 126 6.29 4.67 -20.14
N ALA A 127 7.58 5.02 -20.17
CA ALA A 127 8.45 4.67 -21.29
C ALA A 127 8.58 3.15 -21.50
N ALA A 128 8.44 2.32 -20.46
CA ALA A 128 8.42 0.86 -20.58
C ALA A 128 7.18 0.32 -21.33
N PHE A 129 6.16 1.15 -21.56
CA PHE A 129 4.96 0.82 -22.33
C PHE A 129 4.89 1.55 -23.68
N ALA A 130 5.84 2.44 -23.99
CA ALA A 130 5.80 3.28 -25.19
C ALA A 130 5.74 2.49 -26.50
N ALA A 131 6.40 1.33 -26.57
CA ALA A 131 6.38 0.47 -27.76
C ALA A 131 5.01 -0.18 -28.02
N ASP A 132 4.14 -0.27 -27.01
CA ASP A 132 2.81 -0.85 -27.13
C ASP A 132 1.74 0.22 -27.45
N GLU A 133 2.08 1.51 -27.36
CA GLU A 133 1.18 2.62 -27.66
C GLU A 133 1.19 2.91 -29.16
N THR A 134 0.01 2.87 -29.80
CA THR A 134 -0.09 3.14 -31.23
C THR A 134 -0.42 4.60 -31.49
N GLU A 135 0.09 5.13 -32.61
CA GLU A 135 -0.24 6.51 -33.04
C GLU A 135 -1.75 6.72 -33.21
N ALA A 136 -2.45 5.70 -33.73
CA ALA A 136 -3.90 5.77 -33.92
C ALA A 136 -4.66 5.88 -32.59
N GLU A 137 -4.26 5.11 -31.57
CA GLU A 137 -4.82 5.21 -30.22
C GLU A 137 -4.55 6.58 -29.60
N ARG A 138 -3.31 7.08 -29.70
CA ARG A 138 -2.93 8.38 -29.18
C ARG A 138 -3.73 9.50 -29.83
N GLN A 139 -3.87 9.45 -31.16
CA GLN A 139 -4.64 10.43 -31.92
C GLN A 139 -6.12 10.42 -31.54
N ALA A 140 -6.74 9.24 -31.37
CA ALA A 140 -8.13 9.12 -30.93
C ALA A 140 -8.34 9.77 -29.55
N TRP A 141 -7.43 9.52 -28.59
CA TRP A 141 -7.52 10.14 -27.27
C TRP A 141 -7.24 11.64 -27.29
N PHE A 142 -6.38 12.11 -28.20
CA PHE A 142 -6.20 13.55 -28.39
C PHE A 142 -7.48 14.21 -28.92
N GLU A 143 -8.20 13.58 -29.86
CA GLU A 143 -9.46 14.10 -30.38
C GLU A 143 -10.52 14.23 -29.28
N ALA A 144 -10.72 13.18 -28.47
CA ALA A 144 -11.65 13.21 -27.34
C ALA A 144 -11.25 14.25 -26.27
N PHE A 145 -9.95 14.36 -25.97
CA PHE A 145 -9.44 15.39 -25.08
C PHE A 145 -9.68 16.80 -25.64
N ALA A 146 -9.41 17.01 -26.93
CA ALA A 146 -9.56 18.31 -27.57
C ALA A 146 -11.03 18.73 -27.63
N GLU A 147 -11.96 17.81 -27.88
CA GLU A 147 -13.40 18.08 -27.83
C GLU A 147 -13.82 18.56 -26.44
N ARG A 148 -13.42 17.82 -25.39
CA ARG A 148 -13.76 18.12 -23.99
C ARG A 148 -13.20 19.46 -23.50
N TYR A 149 -12.01 19.83 -23.93
CA TYR A 149 -11.32 21.05 -23.49
C TYR A 149 -11.26 22.16 -24.55
N SER A 150 -12.02 22.02 -25.63
CA SER A 150 -12.02 22.93 -26.79
C SER A 150 -12.22 24.40 -26.39
N GLY A 151 -13.25 24.68 -25.57
CA GLY A 151 -13.43 25.94 -24.85
C GLY A 151 -12.92 27.20 -25.57
N SER A 152 -12.07 27.98 -24.90
CA SER A 152 -11.38 29.16 -25.47
C SER A 152 -9.95 28.87 -25.92
N SER A 153 -9.55 27.61 -26.00
CA SER A 153 -8.17 27.19 -26.28
C SER A 153 -7.98 26.86 -27.76
N SER A 154 -6.82 27.19 -28.34
CA SER A 154 -6.50 26.76 -29.70
C SER A 154 -6.11 25.28 -29.74
N LEU A 155 -6.34 24.58 -30.87
CA LEU A 155 -5.90 23.19 -31.06
C LEU A 155 -4.40 23.00 -30.80
N GLU A 156 -3.57 23.97 -31.22
CA GLU A 156 -2.13 23.94 -30.97
C GLU A 156 -1.78 23.98 -29.48
N SER A 157 -2.50 24.80 -28.70
CA SER A 157 -2.31 24.87 -27.24
C SER A 157 -2.77 23.60 -26.54
N LEU A 158 -3.84 22.97 -27.03
CA LEU A 158 -4.35 21.69 -26.51
C LEU A 158 -3.40 20.54 -26.84
N ALA A 159 -2.86 20.49 -28.06
CA ALA A 159 -1.85 19.50 -28.45
C ALA A 159 -0.60 19.62 -27.58
N THR A 160 -0.10 20.84 -27.36
CA THR A 160 1.04 21.08 -26.48
C THR A 160 0.78 20.62 -25.05
N ARG A 161 -0.40 20.93 -24.50
CA ARG A 161 -0.80 20.49 -23.16
C ARG A 161 -0.90 18.96 -23.08
N PHE A 162 -1.52 18.33 -24.07
CA PHE A 162 -1.70 16.88 -24.14
C PHE A 162 -0.36 16.16 -24.12
N GLU A 163 0.58 16.56 -24.97
CA GLU A 163 1.93 15.97 -25.02
C GLU A 163 2.74 16.18 -23.73
N GLN A 164 2.53 17.30 -23.04
CA GLN A 164 3.17 17.55 -21.74
C GLN A 164 2.59 16.71 -20.60
N GLN A 165 1.29 16.44 -20.63
CA GLN A 165 0.58 15.74 -19.56
C GLN A 165 0.63 14.22 -19.73
N PHE A 166 0.62 13.72 -20.97
CA PHE A 166 0.49 12.30 -21.28
C PHE A 166 1.72 11.83 -22.06
N PRO A 167 2.81 11.41 -21.38
CA PRO A 167 4.03 10.95 -22.05
C PRO A 167 3.78 9.69 -22.89
N ALA A 168 4.71 9.36 -23.79
CA ALA A 168 4.64 8.14 -24.58
C ALA A 168 4.53 6.90 -23.69
N GLY A 169 3.58 6.01 -24.01
CA GLY A 169 3.27 4.82 -23.24
C GLY A 169 2.21 5.01 -22.16
N PHE A 170 1.72 6.24 -21.94
CA PHE A 170 0.62 6.52 -21.02
C PHE A 170 -0.63 5.69 -21.33
N PHE A 171 -1.10 5.71 -22.58
CA PHE A 171 -2.33 5.02 -22.99
C PHE A 171 -2.14 3.51 -23.04
N ALA A 172 -0.96 3.05 -23.46
CA ALA A 172 -0.63 1.62 -23.40
C ALA A 172 -0.57 1.08 -21.96
N LEU A 173 -0.03 1.86 -21.02
CA LEU A 173 -0.08 1.54 -19.59
C LEU A 173 -1.52 1.48 -19.12
N ARG A 174 -2.33 2.52 -19.36
CA ARG A 174 -3.77 2.52 -19.01
C ARG A 174 -4.48 1.28 -19.54
N ARG A 175 -4.20 0.89 -20.80
CA ARG A 175 -4.76 -0.31 -21.43
C ARG A 175 -4.31 -1.61 -20.77
N ALA A 176 -3.04 -1.71 -20.36
CA ALA A 176 -2.51 -2.91 -19.71
C ALA A 176 -3.12 -3.18 -18.32
N PHE A 177 -3.59 -2.13 -17.64
CA PHE A 177 -4.23 -2.18 -16.32
C PHE A 177 -5.77 -2.24 -16.35
N ARG A 178 -6.39 -2.28 -17.54
CA ARG A 178 -7.84 -2.55 -17.68
C ARG A 178 -8.21 -3.90 -17.05
N PRO A 179 -9.49 -4.12 -16.67
CA PRO A 179 -9.96 -5.43 -16.20
C PRO A 179 -9.62 -6.60 -17.12
N ASP A 180 -9.64 -6.36 -18.43
CA ASP A 180 -9.30 -7.32 -19.48
C ASP A 180 -7.84 -7.23 -19.95
N GLY A 181 -7.08 -6.24 -19.46
CA GLY A 181 -5.67 -6.05 -19.71
C GLY A 181 -4.80 -7.09 -18.99
N LYS A 182 -3.59 -7.31 -19.50
CA LYS A 182 -2.65 -8.33 -18.99
C LYS A 182 -2.41 -8.20 -17.48
N TYR A 183 -2.07 -7.00 -17.01
CA TYR A 183 -1.74 -6.76 -15.61
C TYR A 183 -2.98 -6.50 -14.78
N GLY A 184 -3.97 -5.77 -15.31
CA GLY A 184 -5.21 -5.51 -14.58
C GLY A 184 -5.95 -6.80 -14.22
N LYS A 185 -6.10 -7.73 -15.18
CA LYS A 185 -6.67 -9.05 -14.93
C LYS A 185 -5.92 -9.85 -13.86
N TRP A 186 -4.58 -9.81 -13.90
CA TRP A 186 -3.75 -10.52 -12.94
C TRP A 186 -3.88 -9.92 -11.54
N LEU A 187 -3.76 -8.59 -11.40
CA LEU A 187 -3.87 -7.89 -10.11
C LEU A 187 -5.27 -8.02 -9.51
N LEU A 188 -6.34 -7.93 -10.31
CA LEU A 188 -7.71 -8.14 -9.85
C LEU A 188 -7.99 -9.58 -9.39
N SER A 189 -7.08 -10.53 -9.62
CA SER A 189 -7.19 -11.88 -9.05
C SER A 189 -6.58 -12.00 -7.64
N LYS A 190 -5.79 -11.01 -7.21
CA LYS A 190 -4.99 -11.09 -6.00
C LYS A 190 -5.79 -10.75 -4.73
N PRO A 191 -5.48 -11.40 -3.60
CA PRO A 191 -6.07 -11.06 -2.31
C PRO A 191 -5.49 -9.74 -1.75
N VAL A 192 -6.15 -9.23 -0.71
CA VAL A 192 -5.66 -8.13 0.12
C VAL A 192 -4.83 -8.68 1.29
N ILE A 193 -5.20 -9.85 1.82
CA ILE A 193 -4.51 -10.52 2.95
C ILE A 193 -4.32 -12.01 2.64
N VAL A 194 -3.17 -12.57 2.99
CA VAL A 194 -2.95 -14.03 3.04
C VAL A 194 -2.46 -14.40 4.43
N VAL A 195 -2.88 -15.54 4.95
CA VAL A 195 -2.39 -16.08 6.24
C VAL A 195 -1.66 -17.40 6.00
N ALA A 196 -0.36 -17.44 6.26
CA ALA A 196 0.44 -18.66 6.17
C ALA A 196 0.97 -19.08 7.54
N ASN A 197 0.64 -20.30 8.00
CA ASN A 197 1.00 -20.83 9.33
C ASN A 197 0.67 -19.85 10.48
N GLY A 198 -0.50 -19.20 10.42
CA GLY A 198 -0.88 -18.18 11.40
C GLY A 198 -0.10 -16.86 11.33
N THR A 199 0.72 -16.62 10.30
CA THR A 199 1.31 -15.31 9.99
C THR A 199 0.52 -14.66 8.86
N ALA A 200 -0.10 -13.51 9.12
CA ALA A 200 -0.78 -12.70 8.13
C ALA A 200 0.21 -11.84 7.32
N PHE A 201 -0.09 -11.61 6.06
CA PHE A 201 0.64 -10.71 5.16
C PHE A 201 -0.35 -9.73 4.56
N VAL A 202 -0.12 -8.43 4.81
CA VAL A 202 -0.98 -7.34 4.34
C VAL A 202 -0.10 -6.14 4.03
N HIS A 203 -0.43 -5.38 2.99
CA HIS A 203 0.44 -4.30 2.54
C HIS A 203 0.59 -3.16 3.57
N GLY A 204 -0.49 -2.48 3.94
CA GLY A 204 -0.44 -1.34 4.86
C GLY A 204 -0.29 -1.73 6.32
N GLY A 205 -1.33 -2.36 6.87
CA GLY A 205 -1.34 -2.76 8.27
C GLY A 205 -2.69 -3.31 8.72
N LEU A 206 -2.75 -3.76 9.98
CA LEU A 206 -3.97 -4.33 10.54
C LEU A 206 -4.91 -3.25 11.07
N SER A 207 -5.67 -2.65 10.15
CA SER A 207 -6.59 -1.59 10.50
C SER A 207 -7.83 -2.09 11.26
N PRO A 208 -8.53 -1.23 12.03
CA PRO A 208 -9.76 -1.62 12.73
C PRO A 208 -10.87 -2.17 11.81
N ILE A 209 -10.81 -1.88 10.51
CA ILE A 209 -11.72 -2.43 9.51
C ILE A 209 -11.56 -3.95 9.42
N ILE A 210 -10.35 -4.48 9.60
CA ILE A 210 -10.08 -5.92 9.53
C ILE A 210 -10.72 -6.66 10.69
N GLU A 211 -10.68 -6.12 11.92
CA GLU A 211 -11.39 -6.72 13.06
C GLU A 211 -12.90 -6.85 12.79
N ARG A 212 -13.48 -5.83 12.15
CA ARG A 212 -14.91 -5.80 11.82
C ARG A 212 -15.29 -6.75 10.69
N LEU A 213 -14.44 -6.87 9.67
CA LEU A 213 -14.76 -7.60 8.44
C LEU A 213 -14.26 -9.04 8.44
N GLY A 214 -13.22 -9.34 9.22
CA GLY A 214 -12.48 -10.59 9.14
C GLY A 214 -11.86 -10.82 7.75
N LEU A 215 -11.28 -12.00 7.55
CA LEU A 215 -10.59 -12.34 6.32
C LEU A 215 -11.55 -12.43 5.12
N GLU A 216 -12.73 -13.03 5.32
CA GLU A 216 -13.77 -13.15 4.29
C GLU A 216 -14.31 -11.79 3.85
N GLY A 217 -14.53 -10.86 4.78
CA GLY A 217 -15.01 -9.53 4.42
C GLY A 217 -13.95 -8.71 3.68
N VAL A 218 -12.68 -8.84 4.04
CA VAL A 218 -11.61 -8.11 3.36
C VAL A 218 -11.35 -8.70 1.96
N ASN A 219 -11.07 -10.00 1.84
CA ASN A 219 -10.75 -10.62 0.55
C ASN A 219 -11.98 -10.93 -0.32
N GLY A 220 -13.16 -11.08 0.28
CA GLY A 220 -14.41 -11.30 -0.43
C GLY A 220 -15.06 -9.97 -0.81
N ARG A 221 -15.39 -9.12 0.18
CA ARG A 221 -16.16 -7.89 -0.07
C ARG A 221 -15.29 -6.78 -0.66
N LEU A 222 -14.27 -6.31 0.07
CA LEU A 222 -13.50 -5.12 -0.36
C LEU A 222 -12.79 -5.35 -1.69
N LYS A 223 -12.21 -6.54 -1.87
CA LYS A 223 -11.58 -6.92 -3.15
C LYS A 223 -12.60 -7.02 -4.29
N SER A 224 -13.81 -7.54 -4.04
CA SER A 224 -14.86 -7.57 -5.07
C SER A 224 -15.36 -6.16 -5.41
N GLU A 225 -15.43 -5.26 -4.43
CA GLU A 225 -15.75 -3.85 -4.65
C GLU A 225 -14.71 -3.18 -5.53
N LEU A 226 -13.41 -3.43 -5.31
CA LEU A 226 -12.35 -2.97 -6.21
C LEU A 226 -12.57 -3.46 -7.64
N ALA A 227 -12.77 -4.77 -7.85
CA ALA A 227 -12.99 -5.31 -9.19
C ALA A 227 -14.22 -4.69 -9.88
N THR A 228 -15.33 -4.59 -9.14
CA THR A 228 -16.58 -3.99 -9.60
C THR A 228 -16.39 -2.51 -9.95
N TYR A 229 -15.60 -1.79 -9.18
CA TYR A 229 -15.32 -0.38 -9.43
C TYR A 229 -14.46 -0.19 -10.68
N VAL A 230 -13.39 -0.98 -10.85
CA VAL A 230 -12.53 -0.91 -12.04
C VAL A 230 -13.30 -1.28 -13.30
N GLU A 231 -14.19 -2.28 -13.25
CA GLU A 231 -15.11 -2.61 -14.36
C GLU A 231 -16.05 -1.45 -14.69
N ALA A 232 -16.65 -0.81 -13.67
CA ALA A 232 -17.52 0.35 -13.89
C ALA A 232 -16.76 1.53 -14.53
N LEU A 233 -15.56 1.86 -14.03
CA LEU A 233 -14.70 2.88 -14.65
C LEU A 233 -14.37 2.54 -16.10
N GLN A 234 -14.20 1.24 -16.40
CA GLN A 234 -13.94 0.80 -17.75
C GLN A 234 -15.15 0.98 -18.67
N THR A 235 -16.33 0.56 -18.25
CA THR A 235 -17.59 0.81 -18.99
C THR A 235 -17.76 2.30 -19.29
N LEU A 236 -17.49 3.16 -18.30
CA LEU A 236 -17.60 4.62 -18.46
C LEU A 236 -16.55 5.20 -19.41
N THR A 237 -15.36 4.59 -19.46
CA THR A 237 -14.30 4.99 -20.38
C THR A 237 -14.61 4.56 -21.81
N ASP A 238 -15.13 3.34 -22.01
CA ASP A 238 -15.51 2.83 -23.32
C ASP A 238 -16.73 3.57 -23.91
N ALA A 239 -17.55 4.20 -23.06
CA ALA A 239 -18.63 5.10 -23.44
C ALA A 239 -18.22 6.58 -23.52
N GLU A 240 -16.93 6.90 -23.36
CA GLU A 240 -16.37 8.26 -23.35
C GLU A 240 -17.00 9.24 -22.32
N VAL A 241 -17.70 8.69 -21.32
CA VAL A 241 -18.19 9.45 -20.15
C VAL A 241 -17.01 9.93 -19.34
N LEU A 242 -16.08 9.02 -19.05
CA LEU A 242 -14.74 9.33 -18.54
C LEU A 242 -13.74 9.14 -19.67
N LEU A 243 -12.63 9.86 -19.62
CA LEU A 243 -11.50 9.69 -20.53
C LEU A 243 -10.29 9.19 -19.74
N PRO A 244 -9.38 8.43 -20.37
CA PRO A 244 -8.11 8.05 -19.73
C PRO A 244 -7.25 9.25 -19.32
N THR A 245 -7.53 10.44 -19.85
CA THR A 245 -6.86 11.72 -19.59
C THR A 245 -7.45 12.47 -18.40
N ASP A 246 -8.61 12.05 -17.88
CA ASP A 246 -9.20 12.66 -16.68
C ASP A 246 -8.39 12.28 -15.45
N SER A 247 -8.30 13.22 -14.50
CA SER A 247 -7.80 12.91 -13.17
C SER A 247 -8.80 12.03 -12.43
N HIS A 248 -8.30 11.00 -11.73
CA HIS A 248 -9.13 10.20 -10.82
C HIS A 248 -9.94 11.09 -9.86
N TYR A 249 -9.36 12.19 -9.37
CA TYR A 249 -10.02 13.13 -8.44
C TYR A 249 -11.18 13.92 -9.04
N ASP A 250 -11.24 14.01 -10.37
CA ASP A 250 -12.33 14.71 -11.05
C ASP A 250 -13.51 13.76 -11.34
N THR A 251 -13.35 12.44 -11.14
CA THR A 251 -14.36 11.42 -11.47
C THR A 251 -15.73 11.77 -10.93
N GLN A 252 -15.86 12.04 -9.63
CA GLN A 252 -17.16 12.30 -9.02
C GLN A 252 -17.82 13.59 -9.56
N ALA A 253 -17.01 14.63 -9.82
CA ALA A 253 -17.50 15.87 -10.42
C ALA A 253 -17.96 15.66 -11.87
N LEU A 254 -17.20 14.88 -12.65
CA LEU A 254 -17.53 14.53 -14.03
C LEU A 254 -18.81 13.69 -14.11
N LEU A 255 -18.96 12.67 -13.26
CA LEU A 255 -20.17 11.85 -13.22
C LEU A 255 -21.40 12.65 -12.79
N ASN A 256 -21.25 13.61 -11.86
CA ASN A 256 -22.35 14.50 -11.45
C ASN A 256 -22.73 15.50 -12.53
N ALA A 257 -21.78 15.92 -13.37
CA ALA A 257 -22.02 16.87 -14.47
C ALA A 257 -22.54 16.17 -15.73
N TYR A 258 -22.33 14.86 -15.87
CA TYR A 258 -22.79 14.10 -17.01
C TYR A 258 -24.32 14.10 -17.08
N MET A 259 -24.85 14.42 -18.27
CA MET A 259 -26.29 14.40 -18.55
C MET A 259 -26.58 13.25 -19.52
N PRO A 260 -27.03 12.09 -19.03
CA PRO A 260 -27.36 10.95 -19.88
C PRO A 260 -28.40 11.30 -20.95
N ALA A 261 -28.24 10.74 -22.14
CA ALA A 261 -29.28 10.83 -23.16
C ALA A 261 -30.55 10.07 -22.71
N LEU A 262 -31.70 10.34 -23.34
CA LEU A 262 -32.95 9.63 -23.01
C LEU A 262 -32.90 8.13 -23.33
N ASP A 263 -32.03 7.74 -24.27
CA ASP A 263 -31.78 6.38 -24.72
C ASP A 263 -30.44 5.81 -24.21
N GLU A 264 -29.90 6.39 -23.14
CA GLU A 264 -28.65 5.92 -22.53
C GLU A 264 -28.72 4.43 -22.15
N SER A 265 -27.61 3.72 -22.36
CA SER A 265 -27.54 2.30 -22.03
C SER A 265 -27.75 2.06 -20.53
N PRO A 266 -28.58 1.09 -20.11
CA PRO A 266 -28.68 0.68 -18.71
C PRO A 266 -27.34 0.28 -18.09
N GLU A 267 -26.42 -0.22 -18.91
CA GLU A 267 -25.06 -0.60 -18.49
C GLU A 267 -24.26 0.64 -18.04
N VAL A 268 -24.30 1.71 -18.84
CA VAL A 268 -23.64 3.00 -18.52
C VAL A 268 -24.27 3.62 -17.28
N LEU A 269 -25.60 3.66 -17.19
CA LEU A 269 -26.29 4.19 -16.01
C LEU A 269 -25.94 3.43 -14.72
N ASN A 270 -25.84 2.09 -14.81
CA ASN A 270 -25.42 1.27 -13.68
C ASN A 270 -23.94 1.49 -13.34
N ALA A 271 -23.09 1.68 -14.33
CA ALA A 271 -21.68 1.99 -14.14
C ALA A 271 -21.50 3.36 -13.44
N ILE A 272 -22.27 4.39 -13.82
CA ILE A 272 -22.29 5.68 -13.12
C ILE A 272 -22.65 5.47 -11.65
N ALA A 273 -23.78 4.82 -11.36
CA ALA A 273 -24.24 4.59 -9.98
C ALA A 273 -23.22 3.78 -9.16
N THR A 274 -22.59 2.78 -9.78
CA THR A 274 -21.56 1.95 -9.16
C THR A 274 -20.30 2.76 -8.86
N ALA A 275 -19.80 3.53 -9.82
CA ALA A 275 -18.62 4.36 -9.67
C ALA A 275 -18.84 5.44 -8.59
N THR A 276 -19.99 6.12 -8.59
CA THR A 276 -20.33 7.09 -7.54
C THR A 276 -20.36 6.46 -6.15
N ARG A 277 -20.92 5.26 -5.99
CA ARG A 277 -21.03 4.58 -4.70
C ARG A 277 -19.69 4.05 -4.18
N LEU A 278 -18.82 3.57 -5.06
CA LEU A 278 -17.56 2.91 -4.70
C LEU A 278 -16.34 3.84 -4.74
N PHE A 279 -16.51 5.09 -5.17
CA PHE A 279 -15.46 6.10 -5.21
C PHE A 279 -14.74 6.23 -3.85
N ASP A 280 -15.49 6.28 -2.75
CA ASP A 280 -14.98 6.38 -1.38
C ASP A 280 -14.97 5.00 -0.66
N SER A 281 -14.64 3.92 -1.39
CA SER A 281 -14.53 2.58 -0.78
C SER A 281 -13.53 2.56 0.37
N GLU A 282 -13.85 1.82 1.43
CA GLU A 282 -12.99 1.60 2.61
C GLU A 282 -11.61 1.02 2.27
N LEU A 283 -11.46 0.41 1.09
CA LEU A 283 -10.18 -0.10 0.61
C LEU A 283 -9.20 1.03 0.25
N PHE A 284 -9.71 2.18 -0.22
CA PHE A 284 -8.91 3.34 -0.64
C PHE A 284 -8.68 4.35 0.49
N ASP A 285 -9.37 4.18 1.62
CA ASP A 285 -9.25 5.06 2.78
C ASP A 285 -7.89 4.91 3.47
N THR A 286 -7.39 5.98 4.10
CA THR A 286 -6.16 5.96 4.90
C THR A 286 -6.21 5.01 6.10
N GLU A 287 -7.43 4.70 6.59
CA GLU A 287 -7.70 3.70 7.62
C GLU A 287 -8.01 2.32 7.03
N GLY A 288 -7.91 2.17 5.71
CA GLY A 288 -8.05 0.91 4.98
C GLY A 288 -6.80 0.04 5.06
N PRO A 289 -6.91 -1.27 4.78
CA PRO A 289 -5.80 -2.23 4.93
C PRO A 289 -4.62 -1.96 3.97
N LEU A 290 -4.84 -1.23 2.88
CA LEU A 290 -3.79 -0.86 1.92
C LEU A 290 -2.99 0.38 2.36
N TRP A 291 -3.52 1.21 3.26
CA TRP A 291 -2.92 2.50 3.62
C TRP A 291 -2.62 2.66 5.11
N TYR A 292 -3.17 1.80 5.95
CA TYR A 292 -3.12 1.98 7.40
C TYR A 292 -1.70 1.91 7.95
N ARG A 293 -1.23 3.04 8.50
CA ARG A 293 0.10 3.16 9.12
C ARG A 293 0.07 3.10 10.64
N GLY A 294 -1.10 2.94 11.25
CA GLY A 294 -1.24 2.92 12.72
C GLY A 294 -0.43 1.81 13.36
N SER A 295 -0.40 0.62 12.76
CA SER A 295 0.38 -0.53 13.24
C SER A 295 1.89 -0.24 13.37
N VAL A 296 2.40 0.67 12.53
CA VAL A 296 3.82 1.07 12.49
C VAL A 296 4.08 2.42 13.16
N SER A 297 3.10 3.31 13.26
CA SER A 297 3.31 4.69 13.71
C SER A 297 2.81 4.96 15.13
N CYS A 298 1.74 4.30 15.56
CA CYS A 298 1.16 4.52 16.88
C CYS A 298 2.00 3.83 17.97
N GLY A 299 1.99 4.37 19.19
CA GLY A 299 2.64 3.73 20.34
C GLY A 299 1.97 2.40 20.71
N GLU A 300 2.74 1.46 21.27
CA GLU A 300 2.27 0.09 21.53
C GLU A 300 0.99 0.07 22.38
N LEU A 301 0.90 0.90 23.42
CA LEU A 301 -0.26 1.02 24.30
C LEU A 301 -1.58 1.38 23.60
N ILE A 302 -1.49 2.13 22.50
CA ILE A 302 -2.65 2.57 21.73
C ILE A 302 -3.02 1.51 20.69
N GLU A 303 -2.04 0.81 20.15
CA GLU A 303 -2.23 -0.03 18.97
C GLU A 303 -2.40 -1.51 19.30
N GLU A 304 -1.87 -1.99 20.43
CA GLU A 304 -1.87 -3.41 20.80
C GLU A 304 -3.26 -4.03 20.81
N HIS A 305 -4.26 -3.36 21.41
CA HIS A 305 -5.63 -3.89 21.44
C HIS A 305 -6.26 -4.00 20.04
N ARG A 306 -5.89 -3.11 19.11
CA ARG A 306 -6.39 -3.14 17.73
C ARG A 306 -5.72 -4.26 16.95
N LEU A 307 -4.41 -4.41 17.15
CA LEU A 307 -3.64 -5.50 16.58
C LEU A 307 -4.19 -6.86 17.04
N ASP A 308 -4.50 -7.01 18.33
CA ASP A 308 -5.10 -8.21 18.91
C ASP A 308 -6.44 -8.57 18.29
N GLY A 309 -7.36 -7.59 18.22
CA GLY A 309 -8.69 -7.79 17.65
C GLY A 309 -8.62 -8.18 16.18
N ALA A 310 -7.77 -7.49 15.40
CA ALA A 310 -7.60 -7.77 13.98
C ALA A 310 -6.95 -9.14 13.72
N LEU A 311 -5.90 -9.51 14.46
CA LEU A 311 -5.25 -10.82 14.36
C LEU A 311 -6.22 -11.95 14.70
N ALA A 312 -7.00 -11.81 15.78
CA ALA A 312 -8.01 -12.78 16.17
C ALA A 312 -9.11 -12.93 15.10
N ALA A 313 -9.56 -11.84 14.49
CA ALA A 313 -10.60 -11.85 13.45
C ALA A 313 -10.17 -12.54 12.15
N ILE A 314 -8.87 -12.65 11.90
CA ILE A 314 -8.31 -13.33 10.71
C ILE A 314 -7.60 -14.64 11.04
N GLY A 315 -7.71 -15.14 12.28
CA GLY A 315 -7.10 -16.40 12.69
C GLY A 315 -5.56 -16.40 12.60
N ALA A 316 -4.91 -15.26 12.86
CA ALA A 316 -3.46 -15.11 12.83
C ALA A 316 -2.91 -14.77 14.22
N ASN A 317 -1.62 -15.03 14.42
CA ASN A 317 -0.87 -14.73 15.64
C ASN A 317 0.21 -13.64 15.42
N ARG A 318 0.62 -13.46 14.15
CA ARG A 318 1.63 -12.50 13.70
C ARG A 318 1.15 -11.83 12.41
N VAL A 319 1.63 -10.62 12.14
CA VAL A 319 1.49 -9.97 10.84
C VAL A 319 2.83 -9.45 10.29
N VAL A 320 2.99 -9.52 8.98
CA VAL A 320 4.08 -8.93 8.21
C VAL A 320 3.51 -7.85 7.30
N VAL A 321 4.12 -6.66 7.32
CA VAL A 321 3.63 -5.46 6.61
C VAL A 321 4.71 -4.78 5.76
N GLY A 322 4.28 -4.13 4.68
CA GLY A 322 5.09 -3.26 3.82
C GLY A 322 4.73 -1.78 4.04
N HIS A 323 4.59 -1.02 2.95
CA HIS A 323 3.99 0.33 2.82
C HIS A 323 4.72 1.49 3.52
N THR A 324 5.32 1.23 4.67
CA THR A 324 5.99 2.21 5.53
C THR A 324 7.48 1.92 5.55
N PRO A 325 8.29 2.68 4.78
CA PRO A 325 9.72 2.46 4.74
C PRO A 325 10.32 2.60 6.13
N THR A 326 10.91 1.52 6.64
CA THR A 326 11.42 1.49 8.00
C THR A 326 12.46 2.58 8.22
N PRO A 327 12.49 3.22 9.41
CA PRO A 327 13.38 4.35 9.68
C PRO A 327 14.86 3.99 9.58
N THR A 328 15.22 2.73 9.81
CA THR A 328 16.60 2.21 9.77
C THR A 328 16.94 1.53 8.44
N ARG A 329 16.00 1.42 7.50
CA ARG A 329 16.15 0.66 6.24
C ARG A 329 16.52 -0.80 6.46
N SER A 330 16.18 -1.34 7.61
CA SER A 330 16.34 -2.75 8.00
C SER A 330 14.96 -3.34 8.28
N VAL A 331 14.83 -4.66 8.26
CA VAL A 331 13.59 -5.31 8.71
C VAL A 331 13.42 -5.08 10.21
N LEU A 332 12.24 -4.62 10.61
CA LEU A 332 11.96 -4.28 12.00
C LEU A 332 10.85 -5.15 12.58
N GLU A 333 10.81 -5.26 13.90
CA GLU A 333 9.74 -5.92 14.62
C GLU A 333 9.20 -5.08 15.78
N ARG A 334 7.94 -5.34 16.12
CA ARG A 334 7.18 -4.72 17.20
C ARG A 334 6.32 -5.75 17.92
N PHE A 335 5.86 -5.41 19.13
CA PHE A 335 4.95 -6.25 19.92
C PHE A 335 5.48 -7.67 20.10
N ASP A 336 6.73 -7.80 20.55
CA ASP A 336 7.42 -9.08 20.75
C ASP A 336 7.40 -9.99 19.51
N GLY A 337 7.66 -9.41 18.33
CA GLY A 337 7.70 -10.13 17.06
C GLY A 337 6.34 -10.50 16.47
N ARG A 338 5.24 -10.00 17.04
CA ARG A 338 3.89 -10.18 16.48
C ARG A 338 3.60 -9.26 15.29
N LEU A 339 4.36 -8.20 15.12
CA LEU A 339 4.37 -7.40 13.89
C LEU A 339 5.80 -7.31 13.36
N ILE A 340 5.98 -7.56 12.06
CA ILE A 340 7.25 -7.41 11.36
C ILE A 340 7.07 -6.47 10.18
N GLU A 341 7.91 -5.45 10.08
CA GLU A 341 7.94 -4.44 9.03
C GLU A 341 9.05 -4.77 8.03
N ILE A 342 8.70 -4.99 6.77
CA ILE A 342 9.64 -5.45 5.74
C ILE A 342 9.82 -4.49 4.57
N ASP A 343 9.14 -3.35 4.55
CA ASP A 343 9.48 -2.26 3.62
C ASP A 343 10.78 -1.59 4.05
N THR A 344 11.89 -2.06 3.50
CA THR A 344 13.21 -1.51 3.76
C THR A 344 13.64 -0.47 2.72
N GLY A 345 12.72 -0.01 1.86
CA GLY A 345 13.00 0.96 0.81
C GLY A 345 13.92 0.41 -0.29
N MET A 346 13.54 -0.71 -0.89
CA MET A 346 14.34 -1.44 -1.89
C MET A 346 14.72 -0.59 -3.12
N LEU A 347 13.87 0.36 -3.52
CA LEU A 347 14.19 1.35 -4.55
C LEU A 347 15.23 2.36 -4.04
N ASN A 348 16.50 1.96 -4.08
CA ASN A 348 17.61 2.65 -3.42
C ASN A 348 17.74 4.14 -3.77
N PHE A 349 17.65 4.52 -5.05
CA PHE A 349 17.82 5.93 -5.44
C PHE A 349 16.74 6.85 -4.86
N TYR A 350 15.58 6.28 -4.51
CA TYR A 350 14.45 7.00 -3.94
C TYR A 350 14.48 6.94 -2.40
N TYR A 351 14.64 5.75 -1.83
CA TYR A 351 14.51 5.51 -0.39
C TYR A 351 15.81 5.42 0.40
N ARG A 352 16.93 5.25 -0.30
CA ARG A 352 18.27 5.00 0.27
C ARG A 352 18.35 3.71 1.10
N GLY A 353 17.47 2.77 0.83
CA GLY A 353 17.46 1.45 1.44
C GLY A 353 18.05 0.37 0.54
N SER A 354 17.72 -0.87 0.84
CA SER A 354 18.11 -2.05 0.06
C SER A 354 17.01 -3.11 0.19
N GLY A 355 17.04 -4.11 -0.69
CA GLY A 355 16.14 -5.24 -0.65
C GLY A 355 16.48 -6.21 0.48
N ASN A 356 15.45 -6.62 1.21
CA ASN A 356 15.54 -7.58 2.29
C ASN A 356 14.39 -8.58 2.17
N ALA A 357 14.72 -9.86 2.29
CA ALA A 357 13.76 -10.95 2.39
C ALA A 357 13.64 -11.42 3.83
N LEU A 358 12.43 -11.40 4.37
CA LEU A 358 12.08 -12.09 5.61
C LEU A 358 11.89 -13.57 5.29
N VAL A 359 12.55 -14.46 6.03
CA VAL A 359 12.42 -15.91 5.87
C VAL A 359 11.91 -16.52 7.18
N LEU A 360 10.80 -17.24 7.09
CA LEU A 360 10.14 -17.95 8.18
C LEU A 360 10.24 -19.45 7.94
N GLU A 361 10.92 -20.17 8.83
CA GLU A 361 11.13 -21.62 8.78
C GLU A 361 10.82 -22.23 10.16
N GLY A 362 9.59 -22.76 10.31
CA GLY A 362 9.07 -23.10 11.64
C GLY A 362 9.07 -21.88 12.57
N ASP A 363 9.75 -21.99 13.71
CA ASP A 363 9.90 -20.90 14.68
C ASP A 363 11.07 -19.95 14.37
N VAL A 364 11.88 -20.26 13.37
CA VAL A 364 13.06 -19.47 13.01
C VAL A 364 12.64 -18.31 12.10
N VAL A 365 13.06 -17.11 12.50
CA VAL A 365 12.88 -15.88 11.73
C VAL A 365 14.26 -15.36 11.35
N SER A 366 14.49 -15.14 10.06
CA SER A 366 15.76 -14.62 9.54
C SER A 366 15.54 -13.61 8.43
N VAL A 367 16.56 -12.80 8.13
CA VAL A 367 16.51 -11.73 7.15
C VAL A 367 17.72 -11.83 6.24
N PHE A 368 17.46 -11.98 4.94
CA PHE A 368 18.48 -12.04 3.89
C PHE A 368 18.49 -10.72 3.14
N ASN A 369 19.63 -10.04 3.13
CA ASN A 369 19.80 -8.78 2.41
C ASN A 369 20.33 -9.05 1.00
N GLN A 370 19.92 -8.24 0.02
CA GLN A 370 20.40 -8.32 -1.37
C GLN A 370 21.94 -8.27 -1.54
N SER A 371 22.70 -7.81 -0.54
CA SER A 371 24.15 -7.61 -0.66
C SER A 371 24.95 -8.03 0.58
N ILE A 372 24.31 -8.71 1.55
CA ILE A 372 24.99 -9.25 2.73
C ILE A 372 24.79 -10.76 2.74
N ASP A 373 25.89 -11.51 2.80
CA ASP A 373 25.86 -12.98 2.73
C ASP A 373 25.37 -13.62 4.03
N GLU A 374 25.62 -12.99 5.17
CA GLU A 374 25.20 -13.50 6.47
C GLU A 374 23.76 -13.08 6.78
N PRO A 375 22.85 -14.04 7.06
CA PRO A 375 21.49 -13.70 7.45
C PRO A 375 21.48 -13.02 8.83
N THR A 376 20.59 -12.05 8.97
CA THR A 376 20.33 -11.33 10.22
C THR A 376 18.96 -11.71 10.77
N VAL A 377 18.52 -11.03 11.84
CA VAL A 377 17.17 -11.15 12.40
C VAL A 377 16.48 -9.78 12.35
N PRO A 378 15.15 -9.71 12.41
CA PRO A 378 14.45 -8.44 12.58
C PRO A 378 15.01 -7.67 13.79
N LEU A 379 15.19 -6.37 13.63
CA LEU A 379 15.61 -5.50 14.72
C LEU A 379 14.39 -4.88 15.41
N SER A 380 14.46 -4.59 16.70
CA SER A 380 13.37 -3.87 17.36
C SER A 380 13.13 -2.50 16.70
N HIS A 381 11.87 -2.17 16.41
CA HIS A 381 11.51 -0.87 15.86
C HIS A 381 11.93 0.24 16.84
N PRO A 382 12.70 1.25 16.38
CA PRO A 382 13.14 2.32 17.27
C PRO A 382 11.92 3.12 17.73
N ARG A 383 11.69 3.15 19.04
CA ARG A 383 10.68 4.02 19.64
C ARG A 383 11.00 5.48 19.32
N SER A 384 10.08 6.18 18.67
CA SER A 384 10.21 7.61 18.36
C SER A 384 9.13 8.40 19.10
N VAL A 385 9.55 9.17 20.10
CA VAL A 385 8.68 10.03 20.92
C VAL A 385 8.90 11.49 20.56
N GLY A 386 8.56 11.86 19.32
CA GLY A 386 8.91 13.15 18.77
C GLY A 386 10.42 13.41 18.71
N SER A 387 10.80 14.56 18.16
CA SER A 387 12.20 14.96 18.09
C SER A 387 12.69 15.40 19.46
N ARG A 388 13.69 14.70 20.01
CA ARG A 388 14.43 15.21 21.16
C ARG A 388 15.11 16.52 20.75
N PRO A 389 14.97 17.62 21.52
CA PRO A 389 15.65 18.86 21.21
C PRO A 389 17.15 18.60 21.25
N GLU A 390 17.86 19.04 20.21
CA GLU A 390 19.34 18.99 20.14
C GLU A 390 19.93 17.57 20.38
N MET A 391 19.18 16.49 20.11
CA MET A 391 19.58 15.09 20.34
C MET A 391 20.04 14.77 21.78
N MET A 392 19.48 15.45 22.79
CA MET A 392 19.85 15.24 24.20
C MET A 392 19.37 13.89 24.77
N SER A 393 20.18 13.23 25.61
CA SER A 393 19.75 12.08 26.42
C SER A 393 18.65 12.48 27.42
N ALA A 394 17.92 11.50 27.98
CA ALA A 394 16.86 11.77 28.95
C ALA A 394 17.41 12.49 30.20
N GLU A 395 18.60 12.10 30.65
CA GLU A 395 19.30 12.67 31.80
C GLU A 395 19.86 14.06 31.50
N GLN A 396 20.26 14.32 30.24
CA GLN A 396 20.71 15.64 29.81
C GLN A 396 19.55 16.62 29.77
N LEU A 397 18.41 16.18 29.22
CA LEU A 397 17.22 17.01 29.10
C LEU A 397 16.54 17.24 30.45
N GLN A 398 16.49 16.22 31.31
CA GLN A 398 16.05 16.39 32.70
C GLN A 398 16.92 17.43 33.43
N ARG A 399 18.25 17.32 33.37
CA ARG A 399 19.14 18.31 33.98
C ARG A 399 18.95 19.71 33.41
N LEU A 400 18.79 19.84 32.10
CA LEU A 400 18.51 21.13 31.47
C LEU A 400 17.19 21.73 31.98
N LEU A 401 16.12 20.94 32.11
CA LEU A 401 14.84 21.41 32.62
C LEU A 401 14.87 21.70 34.13
N GLU A 402 15.73 21.03 34.90
CA GLU A 402 15.90 21.23 36.34
C GLU A 402 16.80 22.44 36.68
N GLU A 403 17.89 22.62 35.94
CA GLU A 403 18.99 23.53 36.29
C GLU A 403 19.18 24.69 35.30
N GLY A 404 18.60 24.60 34.10
CA GLY A 404 18.81 25.57 33.03
C GLY A 404 18.15 26.93 33.29
N GLU A 405 18.70 27.97 32.66
CA GLU A 405 18.21 29.33 32.79
C GLU A 405 17.02 29.61 31.87
N LEU A 406 16.03 30.34 32.39
CA LEU A 406 14.88 30.79 31.60
C LEU A 406 15.28 31.96 30.69
N VAL A 407 15.46 31.68 29.40
CA VAL A 407 15.87 32.68 28.40
C VAL A 407 14.70 33.37 27.70
N SER A 408 13.51 32.77 27.73
CA SER A 408 12.29 33.44 27.25
C SER A 408 11.01 32.92 27.90
N LYS A 409 9.96 33.75 27.89
CA LYS A 409 8.62 33.40 28.36
C LYS A 409 7.58 34.09 27.49
N GLN A 410 6.66 33.32 26.91
CA GLN A 410 5.58 33.80 26.04
C GLN A 410 4.25 33.12 26.41
N GLN A 411 3.13 33.73 26.04
CA GLN A 411 1.81 33.11 26.10
C GLN A 411 1.32 32.83 24.69
N ASP A 412 0.71 31.66 24.49
CA ASP A 412 0.10 31.31 23.21
C ASP A 412 -1.41 31.60 23.16
N VAL A 413 -2.01 31.35 22.00
CA VAL A 413 -3.44 31.59 21.73
C VAL A 413 -4.39 30.72 22.57
N LEU A 414 -3.86 29.71 23.28
CA LEU A 414 -4.61 28.82 24.17
C LEU A 414 -4.35 29.12 25.66
N ASP A 415 -3.77 30.29 25.96
CA ASP A 415 -3.38 30.75 27.30
C ASP A 415 -2.38 29.79 28.00
N ARG A 416 -1.56 29.08 27.20
CA ARG A 416 -0.43 28.29 27.70
C ARG A 416 0.80 29.19 27.79
N THR A 417 1.52 29.09 28.89
CA THR A 417 2.81 29.75 29.08
C THR A 417 3.90 28.88 28.48
N ILE A 418 4.56 29.34 27.42
CA ILE A 418 5.72 28.68 26.83
C ILE A 418 6.97 29.35 27.38
N VAL A 419 7.88 28.58 27.97
CA VAL A 419 9.20 29.06 28.40
C VAL A 419 10.30 28.41 27.57
N LYS A 420 11.40 29.12 27.36
CA LYS A 420 12.64 28.52 26.84
C LYS A 420 13.66 28.40 27.96
N VAL A 421 14.26 27.23 28.08
CA VAL A 421 15.27 26.89 29.09
C VAL A 421 16.59 26.60 28.37
N SER A 422 17.70 27.16 28.84
CA SER A 422 19.02 26.98 28.23
C SER A 422 20.13 26.73 29.26
N ASP A 423 21.11 25.90 28.91
CA ASP A 423 22.37 25.69 29.65
C ASP A 423 23.55 26.45 28.99
N GLY A 424 23.25 27.37 28.06
CA GLY A 424 24.22 28.10 27.26
C GLY A 424 24.73 27.36 26.01
N ARG A 425 24.46 26.06 25.87
CA ARG A 425 24.77 25.26 24.68
C ARG A 425 23.52 24.79 23.95
N ASN A 426 22.54 24.33 24.70
CA ASN A 426 21.27 23.79 24.22
C ASN A 426 20.14 24.72 24.67
N THR A 427 19.05 24.76 23.90
CA THR A 427 17.84 25.50 24.27
C THR A 427 16.61 24.67 23.96
N VAL A 428 15.74 24.49 24.96
CA VAL A 428 14.51 23.69 24.85
C VAL A 428 13.29 24.50 25.24
N SER A 429 12.13 24.18 24.68
CA SER A 429 10.87 24.85 25.00
C SER A 429 10.03 23.97 25.91
N ALA A 430 9.56 24.51 27.04
CA ALA A 430 8.63 23.83 27.95
C ALA A 430 7.29 24.58 27.98
N ILE A 431 6.19 23.84 27.94
CA ILE A 431 4.82 24.39 27.90
C ILE A 431 4.18 24.21 29.27
N PHE A 432 3.54 25.25 29.79
CA PHE A 432 2.90 25.25 31.09
C PHE A 432 1.46 25.76 30.97
N LYS A 433 0.49 24.96 31.44
CA LYS A 433 -0.92 25.38 31.52
C LYS A 433 -1.27 25.82 32.95
N LYS A 434 -1.61 27.09 33.13
CA LYS A 434 -2.05 27.63 34.42
C LYS A 434 -3.45 27.12 34.77
N ARG A 435 -3.65 26.48 35.94
CA ARG A 435 -4.98 26.08 36.43
C ARG A 435 -5.34 26.80 37.73
N ARG A 436 -6.61 27.21 37.85
CA ARG A 436 -7.16 28.15 38.85
C ARG A 436 -6.90 27.84 40.34
N ALA A 437 -6.44 26.64 40.71
CA ALA A 437 -6.34 26.22 42.11
C ALA A 437 -4.92 25.90 42.62
N ARG A 438 -3.91 25.71 41.75
CA ARG A 438 -2.56 25.22 42.17
C ARG A 438 -1.37 25.81 41.40
N ASN A 439 -1.46 27.04 40.90
CA ASN A 439 -0.42 27.77 40.14
C ASN A 439 0.07 27.07 38.86
N PHE A 440 0.81 25.97 38.93
CA PHE A 440 1.29 25.16 37.78
C PHE A 440 1.41 23.69 38.21
N TYR A 441 0.90 22.74 37.40
CA TYR A 441 1.37 21.35 37.49
C TYR A 441 2.60 21.22 36.60
N PRO A 442 3.67 20.58 37.05
CA PRO A 442 4.80 20.33 36.18
C PRO A 442 4.41 19.22 35.20
N ASP A 443 4.57 19.48 33.91
CA ASP A 443 4.63 18.41 32.89
C ASP A 443 5.77 17.42 33.21
N VAL A 444 6.69 17.77 34.12
CA VAL A 444 7.68 16.86 34.75
C VAL A 444 7.02 15.69 35.50
N ALA A 445 5.81 15.84 36.05
CA ALA A 445 5.11 14.72 36.68
C ALA A 445 4.52 13.75 35.65
N ALA A 446 4.01 14.28 34.53
CA ALA A 446 3.60 13.47 33.39
C ALA A 446 4.80 12.78 32.75
N TYR A 447 5.90 13.52 32.52
CA TYR A 447 7.18 12.98 32.07
C TYR A 447 7.76 11.93 33.04
N ARG A 448 7.76 12.18 34.35
CA ARG A 448 8.25 11.22 35.35
C ARG A 448 7.36 10.00 35.44
N LEU A 449 6.03 10.15 35.35
CA LEU A 449 5.09 9.03 35.30
C LEU A 449 5.28 8.23 34.01
N ASP A 450 5.43 8.92 32.89
CA ASP A 450 5.75 8.38 31.58
C ASP A 450 7.08 7.59 31.60
N ARG A 451 8.11 8.11 32.27
CA ARG A 451 9.38 7.40 32.52
C ARG A 451 9.20 6.19 33.45
N LEU A 452 8.47 6.36 34.55
CA LEU A 452 8.25 5.30 35.55
C LEU A 452 7.44 4.12 35.00
N LEU A 453 6.54 4.41 34.07
CA LEU A 453 5.70 3.43 33.40
C LEU A 453 6.26 3.01 32.04
N GLU A 454 7.44 3.53 31.65
CA GLU A 454 8.10 3.25 30.36
C GLU A 454 7.20 3.48 29.14
N LEU A 455 6.26 4.43 29.24
CA LEU A 455 5.21 4.66 28.23
C LEU A 455 5.72 5.45 27.04
N ASP A 456 6.77 6.26 27.21
CA ASP A 456 7.39 6.97 26.11
C ASP A 456 6.37 7.81 25.29
N MET A 457 5.44 8.49 25.96
CA MET A 457 4.31 9.24 25.40
C MET A 457 4.45 10.76 25.51
N VAL A 458 5.40 11.27 26.28
CA VAL A 458 5.64 12.72 26.41
C VAL A 458 6.82 13.08 25.52
N PRO A 459 6.60 13.77 24.37
CA PRO A 459 7.68 14.35 23.60
C PRO A 459 8.42 15.34 24.51
N VAL A 460 9.74 15.31 24.47
CA VAL A 460 10.56 16.17 25.33
C VAL A 460 11.03 17.41 24.59
#